data_AF-A0A0J0V2X1-F1
#
_entry.id   AF-A0A0J0V2X1-F1
#
_cell.length_a   1.000
_cell.length_b   1.000
_cell.length_c   1.000
_cell.angle_alpha   90.00
_cell.angle_beta   90.00
_cell.angle_gamma   90.00
#
_symmetry.space_group_name_H-M   'P 1'
#
loop_
_entity.id
_entity.type
_entity.pdbx_description
1 polymer ?
#
loop_
_entity_poly.entity_id
_entity_poly.type
_entity_poly.pdbx_seq_one_letter_code
_entity_poly.pdbx_strand_id
1 'polypeptide(L)'
;MSVLDNFEQWKDFLAERLEQAQQQGLTQQVITDVAYQIGDYLAKHVDPKNPEERVLADLWSVADEKEQHALANMMVKLVQQK
;
A
#
# COMPACT_ATOMS: atom_id res chain seq x y z
N MET A 1 0.98 -15.26 -12.16
CA MET A 1 0.14 -14.07 -11.86
C MET A 1 0.65 -13.56 -10.53
N SER A 2 1.08 -12.30 -10.50
CA SER A 2 1.59 -11.70 -9.26
C SER A 2 0.40 -11.43 -8.35
N VAL A 3 0.56 -11.50 -7.03
CA VAL A 3 -0.49 -11.13 -6.07
C VAL A 3 -0.71 -9.61 -5.99
N LEU A 4 -0.12 -8.84 -6.91
CA LEU A 4 -0.06 -7.38 -6.91
C LEU A 4 -0.49 -6.81 -8.26
N ASP A 5 -1.49 -7.40 -8.91
CA ASP A 5 -1.91 -6.99 -10.26
C ASP A 5 -2.87 -5.77 -10.24
N ASN A 6 -3.26 -5.27 -9.07
CA ASN A 6 -4.02 -4.02 -8.85
C ASN A 6 -4.02 -3.60 -7.36
N PHE A 7 -4.55 -2.40 -7.05
CA PHE A 7 -4.59 -1.91 -5.67
C PHE A 7 -5.51 -2.73 -4.76
N GLU A 8 -6.59 -3.31 -5.27
CA GLU A 8 -7.45 -4.15 -4.41
C GLU A 8 -6.70 -5.38 -3.88
N GLN A 9 -5.98 -6.08 -4.73
CA GLN A 9 -5.13 -7.21 -4.29
C GLN A 9 -4.03 -6.75 -3.33
N TRP A 10 -3.49 -5.55 -3.54
CA TRP A 10 -2.55 -4.97 -2.60
C TRP A 10 -3.18 -4.67 -1.23
N LYS A 11 -4.41 -4.15 -1.18
CA LYS A 11 -5.10 -3.93 0.09
C LYS A 11 -5.31 -5.23 0.84
N ASP A 12 -5.73 -6.29 0.15
CA ASP A 12 -5.90 -7.61 0.74
C ASP A 12 -4.56 -8.16 1.25
N PHE A 13 -3.51 -8.08 0.43
CA PHE A 13 -2.17 -8.49 0.83
C PHE A 13 -1.65 -7.70 2.04
N LEU A 14 -1.87 -6.38 2.05
CA LEU A 14 -1.48 -5.51 3.15
C LEU A 14 -2.27 -5.82 4.42
N ALA A 15 -3.57 -6.13 4.30
CA ALA A 15 -4.41 -6.57 5.41
C ALA A 15 -3.88 -7.86 6.04
N GLU A 16 -3.61 -8.89 5.22
CA GLU A 16 -3.08 -10.17 5.69
C GLU A 16 -1.71 -9.99 6.38
N ARG A 17 -0.83 -9.17 5.79
CA ARG A 17 0.49 -8.88 6.38
C ARG A 17 0.39 -8.08 7.65
N LEU A 18 -0.57 -7.16 7.72
CA LEU A 18 -0.84 -6.41 8.92
C LEU A 18 -1.32 -7.33 10.05
N GLU A 19 -2.30 -8.20 9.79
CA GLU A 19 -2.81 -9.15 10.78
C GLU A 19 -1.69 -10.06 11.30
N GLN A 20 -0.87 -10.61 10.38
CA GLN A 20 0.29 -11.41 10.75
C GLN A 20 1.30 -10.61 11.58
N ALA A 21 1.56 -9.36 11.20
CA ALA A 21 2.49 -8.49 11.92
C ALA A 21 2.01 -8.17 13.34
N GLN A 22 0.72 -7.90 13.52
CA GLN A 22 0.11 -7.70 14.83
C GLN A 22 0.21 -8.95 15.70
N GLN A 23 -0.06 -10.14 15.14
CA GLN A 23 0.07 -11.41 15.85
C GLN A 23 1.51 -11.72 16.27
N GLN A 24 2.49 -11.30 15.47
CA GLN A 24 3.92 -11.50 15.74
C GLN A 24 4.55 -10.39 16.60
N GLY A 25 3.78 -9.37 17.00
CA GLY A 25 4.28 -8.23 17.77
C GLY A 25 5.23 -7.31 16.98
N LEU A 26 5.15 -7.35 15.64
CA LEU A 26 5.91 -6.43 14.79
C LEU A 26 5.41 -5.00 14.97
N THR A 27 6.34 -4.05 14.86
CA THR A 27 6.02 -2.63 15.06
C THR A 27 5.28 -2.04 13.86
N GLN A 28 4.46 -1.02 14.13
CA GLN A 28 3.75 -0.26 13.09
C GLN A 28 4.68 0.31 12.02
N GLN A 29 5.94 0.60 12.37
CA GLN A 29 6.92 1.13 11.45
C GLN A 29 7.31 0.12 10.36
N VAL A 30 7.52 -1.15 10.75
CA VAL A 30 7.80 -2.24 9.79
C VAL A 30 6.65 -2.42 8.80
N ILE A 31 5.41 -2.32 9.28
CA ILE A 31 4.21 -2.38 8.45
C ILE A 31 4.19 -1.24 7.43
N THR A 32 4.47 -0.01 7.87
CA THR A 32 4.49 1.16 6.98
C THR A 32 5.59 1.05 5.92
N ASP A 33 6.76 0.52 6.28
CA ASP A 33 7.86 0.31 5.32
C ASP A 33 7.49 -0.75 4.27
N VAL A 34 6.83 -1.83 4.67
CA VAL A 34 6.29 -2.84 3.74
C VAL A 34 5.24 -2.21 2.83
N ALA A 35 4.31 -1.41 3.37
CA ALA A 35 3.31 -0.71 2.58
C ALA A 35 3.93 0.24 1.56
N TYR A 36 5.00 0.94 1.93
CA TYR A 36 5.75 1.83 1.05
C TYR A 36 6.38 1.08 -0.13
N GLN A 37 7.09 -0.02 0.14
CA GLN A 37 7.74 -0.82 -0.91
C GLN A 37 6.73 -1.37 -1.92
N ILE A 38 5.55 -1.77 -1.43
CA ILE A 38 4.52 -2.29 -2.33
C ILE A 38 3.84 -1.17 -3.11
N GLY A 39 3.59 -0.01 -2.48
CA GLY A 39 3.09 1.18 -3.18
C GLY A 39 4.01 1.59 -4.33
N ASP A 40 5.32 1.58 -4.11
CA ASP A 40 6.32 1.88 -5.13
C ASP A 40 6.31 0.85 -6.28
N TYR A 41 6.16 -0.45 -5.95
CA TYR A 41 6.02 -1.49 -6.98
C TYR A 41 4.77 -1.27 -7.85
N LEU A 42 3.62 -1.01 -7.23
CA LEU A 42 2.37 -0.80 -7.96
C LEU A 42 2.44 0.43 -8.85
N ALA A 43 2.93 1.56 -8.33
CA ALA A 43 3.05 2.80 -9.07
C ALA A 43 3.93 2.67 -10.32
N LYS A 44 4.93 1.78 -10.29
CA LYS A 44 5.87 1.56 -11.41
C LYS A 44 5.45 0.45 -12.37
N HIS A 45 4.68 -0.53 -11.92
CA HIS A 45 4.48 -1.78 -12.67
C HIS A 45 3.03 -2.15 -12.96
N VAL A 46 2.06 -1.42 -12.40
CA VAL A 46 0.64 -1.77 -12.50
C VAL A 46 -0.13 -0.65 -13.16
N ASP A 47 -0.88 -1.01 -14.21
CA ASP A 47 -1.80 -0.08 -14.88
C ASP A 47 -3.09 0.03 -14.04
N PRO A 48 -3.48 1.25 -13.62
CA PRO A 48 -4.71 1.47 -12.86
C PRO A 48 -5.95 1.00 -13.63
N LYS A 49 -6.78 0.16 -13.01
CA LYS A 49 -7.97 -0.45 -13.64
C LYS A 49 -9.26 0.32 -13.38
N ASN A 50 -9.25 1.25 -12.44
CA ASN A 50 -10.39 2.10 -12.09
C ASN A 50 -9.94 3.53 -11.71
N PRO A 51 -10.86 4.50 -11.61
CA PRO A 51 -10.53 5.88 -11.27
C PRO A 51 -9.85 6.05 -9.91
N GLU A 52 -10.23 5.27 -8.90
CA GLU A 52 -9.67 5.33 -7.55
C GLU A 52 -8.18 4.92 -7.55
N GLU A 53 -7.87 3.83 -8.25
CA GLU A 53 -6.51 3.36 -8.50
C GLU A 53 -5.68 4.39 -9.24
N ARG A 54 -6.29 5.07 -10.21
CA ARG A 54 -5.61 6.10 -11.00
C ARG A 54 -5.23 7.30 -10.14
N VAL A 55 -6.15 7.78 -9.29
CA VAL A 55 -5.87 8.88 -8.37
C VAL A 55 -4.73 8.52 -7.43
N LEU A 56 -4.70 7.30 -6.89
CA LEU A 56 -3.61 6.87 -6.01
C LEU A 56 -2.26 6.81 -6.73
N ALA A 57 -2.24 6.29 -7.96
CA ALA A 57 -1.03 6.25 -8.79
C ALA A 57 -0.53 7.66 -9.14
N ASP A 58 -1.43 8.56 -9.54
CA ASP A 58 -1.10 9.95 -9.87
C ASP A 58 -0.52 10.67 -8.65
N LEU A 59 -1.15 10.54 -7.47
CA LEU A 59 -0.65 11.10 -6.21
C LEU A 59 0.73 10.54 -5.85
N TRP A 60 0.94 9.23 -6.00
CA TRP A 60 2.23 8.59 -5.72
C TRP A 60 3.33 9.10 -6.66
N SER A 61 3.00 9.34 -7.94
CA SER A 61 3.95 9.76 -8.98
C SER A 61 4.51 11.16 -8.78
N VAL A 62 3.76 12.05 -8.11
CA VAL A 62 4.15 13.44 -7.84
C VAL A 62 4.65 13.67 -6.42
N ALA A 63 4.46 12.70 -5.53
CA ALA A 63 4.86 12.76 -4.13
C ALA A 63 6.38 12.61 -3.96
N ASP A 64 6.96 13.37 -3.04
CA ASP A 64 8.31 13.10 -2.54
C ASP A 64 8.33 11.85 -1.62
N GLU A 65 9.52 11.40 -1.22
CA GLU A 65 9.67 10.20 -0.38
C GLU A 65 8.86 10.28 0.93
N LYS A 66 8.84 11.45 1.57
CA LYS A 66 8.10 11.65 2.82
C LYS A 66 6.59 11.59 2.58
N GLU A 67 6.13 12.17 1.49
CA GLU A 67 4.72 12.15 1.08
C GLU A 67 4.27 10.75 0.67
N GLN A 68 5.12 9.98 -0.02
CA GLN A 68 4.86 8.57 -0.34
C GLN A 68 4.75 7.70 0.92
N HIS A 69 5.64 7.89 1.90
CA HIS A 69 5.51 7.23 3.20
C HIS A 69 4.23 7.62 3.94
N ALA A 70 3.84 8.90 3.87
CA ALA A 70 2.59 9.37 4.45
C ALA A 70 1.37 8.74 3.76
N LEU A 71 1.38 8.66 2.42
CA LEU A 71 0.35 8.01 1.62
C LEU A 71 0.25 6.51 1.95
N ALA A 72 1.37 5.79 2.01
CA ALA A 72 1.40 4.39 2.43
C ALA A 72 0.81 4.19 3.84
N ASN A 73 1.16 5.06 4.79
CA ASN A 73 0.60 5.02 6.15
C ASN A 73 -0.92 5.26 6.17
N MET A 74 -1.41 6.22 5.38
CA MET A 74 -2.85 6.48 5.26
C MET A 74 -3.59 5.26 4.72
N MET A 75 -3.00 4.56 3.75
CA MET A 75 -3.60 3.37 3.16
C MET A 75 -3.60 2.17 4.11
N VAL A 76 -2.54 1.99 4.90
CA VAL A 76 -2.53 1.01 6.01
C VAL A 76 -3.69 1.27 6.96
N LYS A 77 -3.88 2.53 7.39
CA LYS A 77 -4.99 2.92 8.28
C LYS A 77 -6.36 2.71 7.65
N LEU A 78 -6.49 2.96 6.35
CA LEU A 78 -7.73 2.74 5.61
C LEU A 78 -8.10 1.25 5.58
N VAL A 79 -7.12 0.37 5.37
CA VAL A 79 -7.31 -1.08 5.42
C VAL A 79 -7.64 -1.57 6.83
N GLN A 80 -7.06 -0.96 7.87
CA GLN A 80 -7.34 -1.24 9.28
C GLN A 80 -8.75 -0.85 9.75
N GLN A 81 -9.37 0.15 9.12
CA GLN A 81 -10.70 0.64 9.52
C GLN A 81 -11.87 -0.18 8.96
N LYS A 82 -11.59 -1.30 8.29
CA LYS A 82 -12.61 -2.23 7.82
C LYS A 82 -12.85 -3.38 8.78
#